data_AF-A0A2V6PE18-F1
#
_entry.id   AF-A0A2V6PE18-F1
#
_cell.length_a   1.000
_cell.length_b   1.000
_cell.length_c   1.000
_cell.angle_alpha   90.00
_cell.angle_beta   90.00
_cell.angle_gamma   90.00
#
_symmetry.space_group_name_H-M   'P 1'
#
loop_
_entity.id
_entity.type
_entity.pdbx_description
1 polymer ?
#
loop_
_entity_poly.entity_id
_entity_poly.type
_entity_poly.pdbx_seq_one_letter_code
_entity_poly.pdbx_strand_id
1 'polypeptide(L)'
;MNLAELQRKLLAAARANRPGEDVPYAFEKRVVARLPGKPATDLLASWNRTLWHAVAPCVAVVLLLGVWTFLSQRNDNSGETLAADLENTLYAPFDSQIETW
;
A
#
# COMPACT_ATOMS: atom_id res chain seq x y z
N MET A 1 6.66 -20.63 -56.77
CA MET A 1 6.16 -21.60 -55.77
C MET A 1 5.31 -20.85 -54.77
N ASN A 2 4.05 -21.26 -54.56
CA ASN A 2 3.08 -20.45 -53.81
C ASN A 2 3.17 -20.76 -52.30
N LEU A 3 3.86 -19.88 -51.54
CA LEU A 3 4.16 -20.08 -50.12
C LEU A 3 2.89 -20.19 -49.25
N ALA A 4 1.81 -19.49 -49.64
CA ALA A 4 0.54 -19.53 -48.92
C ALA A 4 -0.12 -20.92 -49.00
N GLU A 5 -0.03 -21.58 -50.15
CA GLU A 5 -0.59 -22.93 -50.33
C GLU A 5 0.21 -23.98 -49.56
N LEU A 6 1.54 -23.83 -49.52
CA LEU A 6 2.43 -24.68 -48.75
C LEU A 6 2.15 -24.56 -47.25
N GLN A 7 2.02 -23.34 -46.73
CA GLN A 7 1.68 -23.08 -45.34
C GLN A 7 0.32 -23.71 -44.97
N ARG A 8 -0.68 -23.58 -45.85
CA ARG A 8 -2.01 -24.17 -45.62
C ARG A 8 -1.96 -25.70 -45.53
N LYS A 9 -1.19 -26.35 -46.41
CA LYS A 9 -1.00 -27.81 -46.42
C LYS A 9 -0.23 -28.29 -45.18
N LEU A 10 0.80 -27.56 -44.76
CA LEU A 10 1.57 -27.86 -43.55
C LEU A 10 0.72 -27.71 -42.27
N LEU A 11 -0.09 -26.66 -42.18
CA LEU A 11 -1.02 -26.46 -41.06
C LEU A 11 -2.09 -27.55 -41.00
N ALA A 12 -2.62 -27.99 -42.16
CA ALA A 12 -3.59 -29.08 -42.21
C ALA A 12 -2.96 -30.42 -41.76
N ALA A 13 -1.74 -30.73 -42.21
CA ALA A 13 -1.02 -31.92 -41.79
C ALA A 13 -0.65 -31.90 -40.29
N ALA A 14 -0.22 -30.75 -39.77
CA ALA A 14 0.11 -30.59 -38.36
C ALA A 14 -1.11 -30.72 -37.44
N ARG A 15 -2.30 -30.29 -37.86
CA ARG A 15 -3.55 -30.47 -37.08
C ARG A 15 -4.11 -31.89 -37.16
N ALA A 16 -3.88 -32.60 -38.26
CA ALA A 16 -4.33 -33.97 -38.43
C ALA A 16 -3.53 -34.96 -37.56
N ASN A 17 -2.26 -34.66 -37.28
CA ASN A 17 -1.48 -35.39 -36.29
C ASN A 17 -1.76 -34.83 -34.89
N ARG A 18 -2.48 -35.60 -34.06
CA ARG A 18 -2.58 -35.30 -32.63
C ARG A 18 -1.17 -35.25 -32.06
N PRO A 19 -0.75 -34.18 -31.36
CA PRO A 19 0.55 -34.16 -30.72
C PRO A 19 0.61 -35.33 -29.74
N GLY A 20 1.52 -36.26 -29.98
CA GLY A 20 1.82 -37.29 -28.99
C GLY A 20 2.39 -36.62 -27.75
N GLU A 21 2.04 -37.14 -26.57
CA GLU A 21 2.67 -36.78 -25.28
C GLU A 21 4.19 -37.07 -25.28
N ASP A 22 4.69 -37.78 -26.30
CA ASP A 22 6.07 -38.15 -26.50
C ASP A 22 6.89 -36.98 -27.06
N VAL A 23 7.01 -35.93 -26.25
CA VAL A 23 7.96 -34.86 -26.50
C VAL A 23 9.35 -35.44 -26.22
N PRO A 24 10.31 -35.37 -27.17
CA PRO A 24 11.64 -35.88 -26.91
C PRO A 24 12.18 -35.22 -25.64
N TYR A 25 12.61 -36.02 -24.67
CA TYR A 25 13.17 -35.56 -23.38
C TYR A 25 14.19 -34.40 -23.52
N ALA A 26 14.84 -34.29 -24.68
CA ALA A 26 15.72 -33.20 -25.04
C ALA A 26 15.04 -31.84 -25.22
N PHE A 27 13.78 -31.76 -25.68
CA PHE A 27 13.03 -30.51 -25.79
C PHE A 27 12.71 -29.94 -24.42
N GLU A 28 12.15 -30.76 -23.51
CA GLU A 28 11.91 -30.34 -22.13
C GLU A 28 13.20 -29.86 -21.46
N LYS A 29 14.29 -30.62 -21.62
CA LYS A 29 15.62 -30.21 -21.12
C LYS A 29 16.10 -28.89 -21.71
N ARG A 30 15.87 -28.63 -23.01
CA ARG A 30 16.26 -27.38 -23.67
C ARG A 30 15.39 -26.20 -23.25
N VAL A 31 14.10 -26.43 -23.00
CA VAL A 31 13.17 -25.40 -22.50
C VAL A 31 13.53 -25.06 -21.06
N VAL A 32 13.68 -26.05 -20.19
CA VAL A 32 14.05 -25.86 -18.78
C VAL A 32 15.44 -25.23 -18.64
N ALA A 33 16.42 -25.59 -19.48
CA ALA A 33 17.75 -24.94 -19.50
C ALA A 33 17.73 -23.49 -20.01
N ARG A 34 16.72 -23.11 -20.81
CA ARG A 34 16.52 -21.76 -21.34
C ARG A 34 15.57 -20.93 -20.51
N LEU A 35 14.92 -21.47 -19.49
CA LEU A 35 14.41 -20.69 -18.37
C LEU A 35 15.66 -20.38 -17.54
N PRO A 36 16.35 -19.24 -17.74
CA PRO A 36 17.39 -18.88 -16.79
C PRO A 36 16.67 -18.80 -15.45
N GLY A 37 17.20 -19.47 -14.42
CA GLY A 37 16.64 -19.44 -13.07
C GLY A 37 16.33 -17.99 -12.74
N LYS A 38 15.06 -17.62 -12.89
CA LYS A 38 14.61 -16.24 -12.78
C LYS A 38 15.00 -15.90 -11.35
N PRO A 39 15.93 -14.96 -11.12
CA PRO A 39 16.36 -14.64 -9.77
C PRO A 39 15.07 -14.40 -9.02
N ALA A 40 14.85 -15.20 -7.96
CA ALA A 40 13.60 -15.17 -7.22
C ALA A 40 13.36 -13.69 -6.91
N THR A 41 12.41 -13.09 -7.64
CA THR A 41 12.09 -11.68 -7.45
C THR A 41 11.74 -11.61 -5.99
N ASP A 42 12.53 -10.85 -5.25
CA ASP A 42 12.47 -10.79 -3.81
C ASP A 42 11.15 -10.11 -3.44
N LEU A 43 10.09 -10.94 -3.44
CA LEU A 43 8.71 -10.52 -3.29
C LEU A 43 8.59 -9.82 -1.95
N LEU A 44 9.31 -10.30 -0.93
CA LEU A 44 9.43 -9.61 0.35
C LEU A 44 10.02 -8.20 0.22
N ALA A 45 11.08 -8.02 -0.55
CA ALA A 45 11.66 -6.68 -0.77
C ALA A 45 10.68 -5.74 -1.50
N SER A 46 9.93 -6.25 -2.48
CA SER A 46 8.89 -5.46 -3.16
C SER A 46 7.71 -5.13 -2.23
N TRP A 47 7.27 -6.08 -1.41
CA TRP A 47 6.17 -5.91 -0.45
C TRP A 47 6.53 -4.96 0.68
N ASN A 48 7.75 -5.06 1.20
CA ASN A 48 8.24 -4.14 2.22
C ASN A 48 8.27 -2.72 1.68
N ARG A 49 8.72 -2.53 0.42
CA ARG A 49 8.76 -1.20 -0.20
C ARG A 49 7.36 -0.59 -0.41
N THR A 50 6.35 -1.38 -0.78
CA THR A 50 4.96 -0.89 -0.87
C THR A 50 4.34 -0.62 0.49
N LEU A 51 4.62 -1.45 1.50
CA LEU A 51 4.16 -1.23 2.87
C LEU A 51 4.72 0.08 3.45
N TRP A 52 6.00 0.36 3.23
CA TRP A 52 6.62 1.62 3.63
C TRP A 52 6.03 2.84 2.93
N HIS A 53 5.59 2.70 1.69
CA HIS A 53 4.94 3.78 0.96
C HIS A 53 3.57 4.16 1.53
N ALA A 54 2.87 3.24 2.21
CA ALA A 54 1.61 3.53 2.88
C ALA A 54 1.80 4.10 4.31
N VAL A 55 2.84 3.65 5.01
CA VAL A 55 3.14 4.13 6.38
C VAL A 55 3.75 5.54 6.36
N ALA A 56 4.60 5.85 5.37
CA ALA A 56 5.24 7.16 5.25
C ALA A 56 4.26 8.35 5.25
N PRO A 57 3.18 8.38 4.45
CA PRO A 57 2.23 9.51 4.47
C PRO A 57 1.44 9.57 5.77
N CYS A 58 1.11 8.43 6.39
CA CYS A 58 0.40 8.41 7.67
C CYS A 58 1.26 9.02 8.80
N VAL A 59 2.53 8.59 8.90
CA VAL A 59 3.48 9.14 9.89
C VAL A 59 3.76 10.61 9.62
N ALA A 60 3.88 11.01 8.35
CA ALA A 60 4.08 12.41 7.97
C ALA A 60 2.90 13.30 8.40
N VAL A 61 1.66 12.86 8.21
CA VAL A 61 0.46 13.61 8.64
C VAL A 61 0.41 13.71 10.17
N VAL A 62 0.68 12.61 10.88
CA VAL A 62 0.72 12.62 12.36
C VAL A 62 1.77 13.58 12.89
N LEU A 63 2.99 13.56 12.31
CA LEU A 63 4.04 14.50 12.71
C LEU A 63 3.67 15.94 12.38
N LEU A 64 3.09 16.20 11.21
CA LEU A 64 2.68 17.54 10.80
C LEU A 64 1.61 18.09 11.75
N LEU A 65 0.61 17.28 12.09
CA LEU A 65 -0.42 17.65 13.06
C LEU A 65 0.16 17.83 14.47
N GLY A 66 1.06 16.95 14.91
CA GLY A 66 1.70 17.07 16.21
C GLY A 66 2.58 18.31 16.35
N VAL A 67 3.33 18.66 15.30
CA VAL A 67 4.10 19.91 15.25
C VAL A 67 3.15 21.11 15.25
N TRP A 68 2.05 21.03 14.50
CA TRP A 68 1.06 22.09 14.44
C TRP A 68 0.38 22.33 15.80
N THR A 69 -0.05 21.27 16.49
CA THR A 69 -0.66 21.40 17.83
C THR A 69 0.35 21.93 18.84
N PHE A 70 1.60 21.49 18.79
CA PHE A 70 2.64 21.99 19.70
C PHE A 70 2.95 23.47 19.47
N LEU A 71 2.99 23.93 18.22
CA LEU A 71 3.14 25.35 17.89
C LEU A 71 1.89 26.16 18.26
N SER A 72 0.69 25.63 17.98
CA SER A 72 -0.57 26.30 18.32
C SER A 72 -0.72 26.45 19.83
N GLN A 73 -0.46 25.40 20.60
CA GLN A 73 -0.52 25.43 22.07
C GLN A 73 0.52 26.37 22.68
N ARG A 74 1.65 26.62 22.01
CA ARG A 74 2.63 27.63 22.44
C ARG A 74 2.17 29.06 22.15
N ASN A 75 1.30 29.25 21.16
CA ASN A 75 0.76 30.55 20.76
C ASN A 75 -0.58 30.87 21.44
N ASP A 76 -1.27 29.83 21.91
CA ASP A 76 -2.57 29.90 22.56
C ASP A 76 -2.40 29.75 24.08
N ASN A 77 -2.46 30.88 24.81
CA ASN A 77 -2.70 30.89 26.27
C ASN A 77 -4.11 30.39 26.65
N SER A 78 -4.83 29.80 25.70
CA SER A 78 -6.21 29.32 25.81
C SER A 78 -6.40 28.29 26.94
N GLY A 79 -5.34 27.59 27.34
CA GLY A 79 -5.38 26.66 28.47
C GLY A 79 -5.58 27.36 29.83
N GLU A 80 -4.97 28.53 30.02
CA GLU A 80 -5.15 29.34 31.23
C GLU A 80 -6.55 29.98 31.26
N THR A 81 -7.05 30.43 30.10
CA THR A 81 -8.41 31.00 30.00
C THR A 81 -9.49 29.94 30.19
N LEU A 82 -9.29 28.71 29.69
CA LEU A 82 -10.27 27.62 29.86
C LEU A 82 -10.32 27.13 31.31
N ALA A 83 -9.17 27.08 31.99
CA ALA A 83 -9.11 26.78 33.41
C ALA A 83 -9.84 27.87 34.23
N ALA A 84 -9.61 29.15 33.91
CA ALA A 84 -10.29 30.26 34.56
C ALA A 84 -11.81 30.27 34.30
N ASP A 85 -12.25 29.99 33.06
CA ASP A 85 -13.68 29.89 32.71
C ASP A 85 -14.35 28.70 33.41
N LEU A 86 -13.64 27.58 33.55
CA LEU A 86 -14.13 26.40 34.28
C LEU A 86 -14.29 26.70 35.78
N GLU A 87 -13.29 27.33 36.40
CA GLU A 87 -13.36 27.76 37.79
C GLU A 87 -14.53 28.74 38.00
N ASN A 88 -14.64 29.76 37.14
CA ASN A 88 -15.75 30.72 37.21
C ASN A 88 -17.11 30.03 37.07
N THR A 89 -17.24 29.06 36.16
CA THR A 89 -18.49 28.29 35.98
C THR A 89 -18.82 27.41 37.19
N LEU A 90 -17.81 26.84 37.84
CA LEU A 90 -18.00 26.01 39.04
C LEU A 90 -18.35 26.84 40.27
N TYR A 91 -17.78 28.03 40.42
CA TYR A 91 -18.01 28.91 41.57
C TYR A 91 -19.22 29.85 41.42
N ALA A 92 -19.64 30.18 40.20
CA ALA A 92 -20.79 31.05 39.94
C ALA A 92 -22.10 30.64 40.66
N PRO A 93 -22.45 29.33 40.77
CA PRO A 93 -23.61 28.91 41.54
C PRO A 93 -23.47 29.15 43.05
N PHE A 94 -22.24 29.09 43.58
CA PHE A 94 -21.99 29.25 45.02
C PHE A 94 -21.98 30.71 45.45
N ASP A 95 -21.46 31.64 44.62
CA ASP A 95 -21.56 33.09 44.88
C ASP A 95 -23.02 33.53 44.98
N SER A 96 -23.90 33.00 44.11
CA SER A 96 -25.34 33.32 44.16
C SER A 96 -26.05 32.82 45.42
N GLN A 97 -25.51 31.81 46.12
CA GLN A 97 -26.08 31.29 47.37
C GLN A 97 -25.60 32.04 48.61
N ILE A 98 -24.43 32.70 48.55
CA ILE A 98 -23.87 33.44 49.67
C ILE A 98 -24.58 34.80 49.83
N GLU A 99 -25.09 35.39 48.75
CA GLU A 99 -25.79 36.69 48.78
C GLU A 99 -27.28 36.62 49.19
N THR A 100 -27.82 35.43 49.47
CA THR A 100 -29.24 35.24 49.83
C THR A 100 -29.52 35.09 51.34
N TRP A 101 -28.59 35.49 52.20
CA TRP A 101 -28.77 35.55 53.67
C TRP A 101 -28.66 36.97 54.21
#